data_AF-A0A9N9EVL2-F1
#
_entry.id   AF-A0A9N9EVL2-F1
#
_cell.length_a   1.000
_cell.length_b   1.000
_cell.length_c   1.000
_cell.angle_alpha   90.00
_cell.angle_beta   90.00
_cell.angle_gamma   90.00
#
_symmetry.space_group_name_H-M   'P 1'
#
loop_
_entity.id
_entity.type
_entity.pdbx_description
1 polymer ?
#
loop_
_entity_poly.entity_id
_entity_poly.type
_entity_poly.pdbx_seq_one_letter_code
_entity_poly.pdbx_strand_id
1 'polypeptide(L)'
;MEYRENEPMSEMGYSSDLNLELDDKDIEIIRSKKISGKAFLSLTKEEFKTYGLQLRLAIVITELIKEIKGETKEEDLNRHFDKIAERLDHKIDRVSQMKKVQLHSEVMWYIALDTNTEIDKGIFVGS
;
A
#
# COMPACT_ATOMS: atom_id res chain seq x y z
N MET A 1 3.99 -10.58 34.55
CA MET A 1 4.76 -10.77 33.30
C MET A 1 4.59 -9.48 32.53
N GLU A 2 5.58 -8.62 32.65
CA GLU A 2 5.54 -7.21 32.29
C GLU A 2 5.93 -7.08 30.82
N TYR A 3 4.96 -6.82 29.94
CA TYR A 3 5.23 -6.51 28.55
C TYR A 3 5.74 -5.08 28.50
N ARG A 4 7.04 -4.95 28.28
CA ARG A 4 7.74 -3.67 28.14
C ARG A 4 7.10 -2.83 27.05
N GLU A 5 6.82 -1.59 27.43
CA GLU A 5 6.43 -0.48 26.59
C GLU A 5 7.43 -0.27 25.45
N ASN A 6 6.88 -0.10 24.25
CA ASN A 6 7.32 0.89 23.25
C ASN A 6 8.83 0.97 22.99
N GLU A 7 9.37 0.08 22.15
CA GLU A 7 10.46 0.51 21.28
C GLU A 7 9.85 1.36 20.17
N PRO A 8 10.13 2.68 20.10
CA PRO A 8 9.72 3.45 18.95
C PRO A 8 10.43 2.85 17.73
N MET A 9 9.64 2.39 16.77
CA MET A 9 10.08 2.12 15.41
C MET A 9 10.83 3.36 14.94
N SER A 10 12.16 3.29 15.02
CA SER A 10 13.05 4.38 14.68
C SER A 10 12.79 4.77 13.23
N GLU A 11 12.28 5.98 13.06
CA GLU A 11 12.53 6.90 11.95
C GLU A 11 13.36 6.27 10.82
N MET A 12 12.70 5.68 9.82
CA MET A 12 13.28 5.53 8.49
C MET A 12 12.66 6.57 7.57
N GLY A 13 12.70 7.82 8.00
CA GLY A 13 12.75 8.94 7.08
C GLY A 13 14.21 9.11 6.67
N TYR A 14 14.65 8.46 5.60
CA TYR A 14 15.84 8.91 4.89
C TYR A 14 15.51 10.28 4.28
N SER A 15 15.54 11.32 5.10
CA SER A 15 15.95 12.64 4.64
C SER A 15 17.44 12.49 4.34
N SER A 16 17.75 11.86 3.22
CA SER A 16 19.08 11.91 2.65
C SER A 16 19.39 13.39 2.56
N ASP A 17 20.40 13.88 3.26
CA ASP A 17 20.89 15.23 3.06
C ASP A 17 21.27 15.32 1.57
N LEU A 18 20.34 15.79 0.73
CA LEU A 18 20.55 16.02 -0.69
C LEU A 18 21.46 17.24 -0.80
N ASN A 19 22.72 17.03 -0.46
CA ASN A 19 23.74 18.04 -0.55
C ASN A 19 23.97 18.30 -2.04
N LEU A 20 23.43 19.43 -2.50
CA LEU A 20 23.47 19.83 -3.90
C LEU A 20 24.89 20.18 -4.36
N GLU A 21 25.78 20.56 -3.43
CA GLU A 21 27.17 20.96 -3.71
C GLU A 21 27.29 21.94 -4.90
N LEU A 22 26.32 22.83 -5.07
CA LEU A 22 26.28 23.81 -6.15
C LEU A 22 27.44 24.80 -6.01
N ASP A 23 28.23 24.94 -7.07
CA ASP A 23 29.23 26.01 -7.14
C ASP A 23 28.64 27.30 -7.74
N ASP A 24 29.42 28.39 -7.71
CA ASP A 24 28.98 29.69 -8.22
C ASP A 24 28.60 29.65 -9.72
N LYS A 25 29.24 28.78 -10.52
CA LYS A 25 28.95 28.64 -11.96
C LYS A 25 27.64 27.91 -12.17
N ASP A 26 27.36 26.88 -11.37
CA ASP A 26 26.08 26.18 -11.43
C ASP A 26 24.91 27.14 -11.08
N ILE A 27 25.11 27.98 -10.05
CA ILE A 27 24.14 29.00 -9.66
C ILE A 27 23.97 30.05 -10.78
N GLU A 28 25.06 30.48 -11.42
CA GLU A 28 25.04 31.42 -12.54
C GLU A 28 24.27 30.85 -13.74
N ILE A 29 24.45 29.57 -14.06
CA ILE A 29 23.69 28.88 -15.12
C ILE A 29 22.19 28.97 -14.84
N ILE A 30 21.75 28.61 -13.63
CA ILE A 30 20.32 28.65 -13.25
C ILE A 30 19.79 30.09 -13.31
N ARG A 31 20.54 31.05 -12.75
CA ARG A 31 20.17 32.48 -12.74
C ARG A 31 20.05 33.05 -14.15
N SER A 32 20.91 32.65 -15.08
CA SER A 32 20.91 33.13 -16.47
C SER A 32 19.61 32.81 -17.21
N LYS A 33 18.93 31.72 -16.83
CA LYS A 33 17.67 31.30 -17.46
C LYS A 33 16.47 32.14 -17.04
N LYS A 34 16.60 32.96 -15.98
CA LYS A 34 15.53 33.84 -15.45
C LYS A 34 14.18 33.12 -15.26
N ILE A 35 14.24 31.84 -14.91
CA ILE A 35 13.06 31.01 -14.65
C ILE A 35 12.46 31.41 -13.29
N SER A 36 11.13 31.45 -13.23
CA SER A 36 10.44 31.71 -11.97
C SER A 36 10.59 30.50 -11.03
N GLY A 37 10.51 30.72 -9.72
CA GLY A 37 10.60 29.61 -8.74
C GLY A 37 9.55 28.52 -8.99
N LYS A 38 8.32 28.89 -9.38
CA LYS A 38 7.29 27.92 -9.73
C LYS A 38 7.64 27.13 -10.99
N ALA A 39 8.18 27.79 -12.03
CA ALA A 39 8.60 27.10 -13.25
C ALA A 39 9.81 26.19 -13.00
N PHE A 40 10.75 26.60 -12.13
CA PHE A 40 11.90 25.80 -11.72
C PHE A 40 11.48 24.44 -11.15
N LEU A 41 10.45 24.41 -10.30
CA LEU A 41 9.94 23.17 -9.71
C LEU A 41 9.24 22.25 -10.73
N SER A 42 8.97 22.71 -11.94
CA SER A 42 8.40 21.89 -13.02
C SER A 42 9.45 21.35 -13.99
N LEU A 43 10.72 21.74 -13.84
CA LEU A 43 11.78 21.31 -14.74
C LEU A 43 12.11 19.83 -14.58
N THR A 44 12.48 19.23 -15.70
CA THR A 44 12.96 17.86 -15.81
C THR A 44 14.48 17.79 -15.79
N LYS A 45 15.01 16.60 -15.50
CA LYS A 45 16.45 16.30 -15.57
C LYS A 45 17.04 16.66 -16.93
N GLU A 46 16.32 16.38 -18.01
CA GLU A 46 16.73 16.66 -19.38
C GLU A 46 16.85 18.16 -19.62
N GLU A 47 15.90 18.96 -19.14
CA GLU A 47 15.96 20.42 -19.24
C GLU A 47 17.15 21.01 -18.49
N PHE A 48 17.45 20.52 -17.28
CA PHE A 48 18.66 20.94 -16.56
C PHE A 48 19.95 20.64 -17.34
N LYS A 49 20.01 19.47 -18.00
CA LYS A 49 21.15 19.16 -18.90
C LYS A 49 21.22 20.11 -20.09
N THR A 50 20.08 20.46 -20.70
CA THR A 50 20.08 21.45 -21.81
C THR A 50 20.53 22.83 -21.38
N TYR A 51 20.40 23.15 -20.09
CA TYR A 51 20.86 24.42 -19.55
C TYR A 51 22.36 24.45 -19.29
N GLY A 52 23.03 23.30 -19.36
CA GLY A 52 24.48 23.17 -19.16
C GLY A 52 24.87 22.61 -17.80
N LEU A 53 23.92 22.18 -16.97
CA LEU A 53 24.24 21.52 -15.70
C LEU A 53 24.77 20.11 -15.96
N GLN A 54 25.71 19.68 -15.12
CA GLN A 54 26.20 18.32 -15.14
C GLN A 54 25.08 17.32 -14.82
N LEU A 55 25.17 16.12 -15.39
CA LEU A 55 24.18 15.07 -15.20
C LEU A 55 23.94 14.74 -13.72
N ARG A 56 25.00 14.71 -12.89
CA ARG A 56 24.91 14.44 -11.45
C ARG A 56 24.01 15.49 -10.76
N LEU A 57 24.30 16.77 -10.97
CA LEU A 57 23.53 17.89 -10.43
C LEU A 57 22.08 17.88 -10.92
N ALA A 58 21.86 17.63 -12.21
CA ALA A 58 20.51 17.53 -12.76
C ALA A 58 19.68 16.42 -12.07
N ILE A 59 20.30 15.28 -11.73
CA ILE A 59 19.63 14.19 -11.00
C ILE A 59 19.28 14.65 -9.57
N VAL A 60 20.25 15.16 -8.82
CA VAL A 60 20.06 15.56 -7.41
C VAL A 60 19.02 16.68 -7.28
N ILE A 61 19.04 17.68 -8.17
CA ILE A 61 18.03 18.75 -8.19
C ILE A 61 16.64 18.18 -8.46
N THR A 62 16.52 17.23 -9.40
CA THR A 62 15.22 16.62 -9.73
C THR A 62 14.69 15.80 -8.56
N GLU A 63 15.54 15.06 -7.86
CA GLU A 63 15.17 14.32 -6.64
C GLU A 63 14.71 15.26 -5.52
N LEU A 64 15.42 16.37 -5.31
CA LEU A 64 15.03 17.39 -4.35
C LEU A 64 13.67 18.02 -4.71
N ILE A 65 13.41 18.29 -6.00
CA ILE A 65 12.12 18.81 -6.46
C ILE A 65 10.99 17.82 -6.13
N LYS A 66 11.21 16.51 -6.34
CA LYS A 66 10.22 15.48 -5.98
C LYS A 66 9.96 15.43 -4.48
N GLU A 67 11.00 15.58 -3.68
CA GLU A 67 10.89 15.65 -2.22
C GLU A 67 10.10 16.88 -1.77
N ILE A 68 10.39 18.07 -2.33
CA ILE A 68 9.65 19.31 -2.07
C ILE A 68 8.17 19.16 -2.43
N LYS A 69 7.85 18.44 -3.51
CA LYS A 69 6.47 18.17 -3.93
C LYS A 69 5.78 17.09 -3.08
N GLY A 70 6.53 16.32 -2.29
CA GLY A 70 6.01 15.20 -1.51
C GLY A 70 5.66 13.96 -2.35
N GLU A 71 6.07 13.91 -3.62
CA GLU A 71 5.77 12.80 -4.55
C GLU A 71 6.34 11.45 -4.04
N THR A 72 7.43 11.49 -3.28
CA THR A 72 8.07 10.29 -2.68
C THR A 72 7.22 9.61 -1.60
N LYS A 73 6.34 10.34 -0.92
CA LYS A 73 5.46 9.78 0.13
C LYS A 73 4.18 9.20 -0.44
N GLU A 74 3.74 9.70 -1.60
CA GLU A 74 2.50 9.31 -2.23
C GLU A 74 2.58 7.90 -2.84
N GLU A 75 3.72 7.55 -3.45
CA GLU A 75 3.96 6.21 -4.00
C GLU A 75 3.97 5.12 -2.93
N ASP A 76 4.58 5.38 -1.77
CA ASP A 76 4.68 4.40 -0.68
C ASP A 76 3.32 4.21 0.03
N LEU A 77 2.56 5.30 0.16
CA LEU A 77 1.20 5.27 0.70
C LEU A 77 0.24 4.47 -0.20
N ASN A 78 0.30 4.67 -1.51
CA ASN A 78 -0.51 3.92 -2.48
C ASN A 78 -0.20 2.42 -2.43
N ARG A 79 1.08 2.04 -2.38
CA ARG A 79 1.50 0.65 -2.17
C ARG A 79 0.96 0.06 -0.86
N HIS A 80 0.88 0.87 0.20
CA HIS A 80 0.30 0.44 1.46
C HIS A 80 -1.22 0.25 1.36
N PHE A 81 -1.92 1.12 0.66
CA PHE A 81 -3.35 0.99 0.39
C PHE A 81 -3.67 -0.28 -0.43
N ASP A 82 -2.89 -0.58 -1.47
CA ASP A 82 -3.07 -1.80 -2.29
C ASP A 82 -2.96 -3.07 -1.44
N LYS A 83 -1.94 -3.15 -0.58
CA LYS A 83 -1.77 -4.30 0.34
C LYS A 83 -2.93 -4.44 1.33
N ILE A 84 -3.50 -3.33 1.78
CA ILE A 84 -4.66 -3.34 2.68
C ILE A 84 -5.90 -3.85 1.93
N ALA A 85 -6.11 -3.41 0.69
CA ALA A 85 -7.21 -3.85 -0.15
C ALA A 85 -7.14 -5.37 -0.42
N GLU A 86 -5.99 -5.89 -0.85
CA GLU A 86 -5.80 -7.33 -1.10
C GLU A 86 -6.06 -8.19 0.16
N ARG A 87 -5.63 -7.71 1.33
CA ARG A 87 -5.90 -8.38 2.61
C ARG A 87 -7.38 -8.39 2.96
N LEU A 88 -8.11 -7.33 2.62
CA LEU A 88 -9.54 -7.24 2.89
C LEU A 88 -10.31 -8.22 2.00
N ASP A 89 -9.97 -8.31 0.71
CA ASP A 89 -10.58 -9.24 -0.23
C ASP A 89 -10.40 -10.70 0.22
N HIS A 90 -9.19 -11.08 0.63
CA HIS A 90 -8.92 -12.41 1.18
C HIS A 90 -9.71 -12.71 2.47
N LYS A 91 -9.97 -11.71 3.31
CA LYS A 91 -10.81 -11.89 4.51
C LYS A 91 -12.27 -12.08 4.12
N ILE A 92 -12.77 -11.33 3.15
CA ILE A 92 -14.15 -11.43 2.66
C ILE A 92 -14.41 -12.82 2.07
N ASP A 93 -13.50 -13.33 1.23
CA ASP A 93 -13.64 -14.67 0.65
C ASP A 93 -13.65 -15.75 1.74
N ARG A 94 -12.71 -15.72 2.69
CA ARG A 94 -12.70 -16.70 3.79
C ARG A 94 -13.98 -16.71 4.61
N VAL A 95 -14.52 -15.53 4.93
CA VAL A 95 -15.81 -15.42 5.63
C VAL A 95 -16.94 -16.01 4.80
N SER A 96 -16.93 -15.80 3.48
CA SER A 96 -17.91 -16.39 2.56
C SER A 96 -17.85 -17.93 2.57
N GLN A 97 -16.65 -18.51 2.50
CA GLN A 97 -16.49 -19.98 2.56
C GLN A 97 -16.93 -20.55 3.90
N MET A 98 -16.62 -19.88 5.03
CA MET A 98 -17.09 -20.31 6.34
C MET A 98 -18.61 -20.34 6.44
N LYS A 99 -19.29 -19.30 5.91
CA LYS A 99 -20.76 -19.26 5.88
C LYS A 99 -21.35 -20.41 5.08
N LYS A 100 -20.74 -20.78 3.95
CA LYS A 100 -21.19 -21.94 3.15
C LYS A 100 -21.09 -23.25 3.94
N VAL A 101 -19.97 -23.48 4.63
CA VAL A 101 -19.77 -24.69 5.45
C VAL A 101 -20.78 -24.73 6.60
N GLN A 102 -21.01 -23.60 7.26
CA GLN A 102 -21.97 -23.51 8.37
C GLN A 102 -23.40 -23.82 7.91
N LEU A 103 -23.85 -23.21 6.81
CA LEU A 103 -25.16 -23.48 6.22
C LEU A 103 -25.31 -24.95 5.81
N HIS A 104 -24.28 -25.52 5.19
CA HIS A 104 -24.30 -26.94 4.81
C HIS A 104 -24.43 -27.85 6.04
N SER A 105 -23.68 -27.57 7.09
CA SER A 105 -23.77 -28.33 8.34
C SER A 105 -25.16 -28.21 8.99
N GLU A 106 -25.76 -27.02 8.97
CA GLU A 106 -27.08 -26.79 9.54
C GLU A 106 -28.18 -27.55 8.78
N VAL A 107 -28.15 -27.51 7.44
CA VAL A 107 -29.07 -28.30 6.58
C VAL A 107 -28.92 -29.80 6.84
N MET A 108 -27.69 -30.30 6.92
CA MET A 108 -27.43 -31.72 7.18
C MET A 108 -27.93 -32.17 8.57
N TRP A 109 -27.81 -31.30 9.58
CA TRP A 109 -28.29 -31.58 10.92
C TRP A 109 -29.82 -31.73 10.98
N TYR A 110 -30.57 -30.84 10.29
CA TYR A 110 -32.03 -30.95 10.19
C TYR A 110 -32.49 -32.22 9.47
N ILE A 111 -31.82 -32.61 8.37
CA ILE A 111 -32.16 -33.83 7.63
C ILE A 111 -31.91 -35.08 8.49
N ALA A 112 -30.79 -35.14 9.22
CA ALA A 112 -30.47 -36.28 10.09
C ALA A 112 -31.48 -36.45 11.24
N LEU A 113 -32.06 -35.35 11.75
CA LEU A 113 -33.11 -35.40 12.76
C LEU A 113 -34.42 -35.97 12.22
N ASP A 114 -34.81 -35.59 11.00
CA ASP A 114 -36.06 -36.02 10.36
C ASP A 114 -36.02 -37.51 9.97
N THR A 115 -34.84 -38.03 9.61
CA THR A 115 -34.66 -39.46 9.29
C THR A 115 -34.74 -40.42 10.48
N ASN A 116 -34.76 -39.92 11.73
CA ASN A 116 -34.88 -40.76 12.93
C ASN A 116 -36.34 -40.95 13.40
N THR A 117 -37.34 -40.39 12.72
CA THR A 117 -38.74 -40.42 13.17
C THR A 117 -39.68 -41.35 12.40
N GLU A 118 -39.21 -42.14 11.44
CA GLU A 118 -40.04 -43.13 10.72
C GLU A 118 -39.41 -44.54 10.67
N ILE A 119 -39.20 -45.17 11.83
CA ILE A 119 -39.14 -46.64 11.91
C ILE A 119 -39.67 -47.14 13.25
N ASP A 120 -40.91 -46.76 13.59
CA ASP A 120 -41.61 -47.44 14.68
C ASP A 120 -43.15 -47.39 14.49
N LYS A 121 -43.64 -48.06 13.45
CA LYS A 121 -45.05 -48.49 13.40
C LYS A 121 -45.13 -49.95 12.99
N GLY A 122 -45.48 -50.75 14.00
CA GLY A 122 -45.43 -52.19 14.03
C GLY A 122 -46.23 -52.91 12.93
N ILE A 123 -45.69 -54.08 12.60
CA ILE A 123 -46.34 -55.17 11.87
C ILE A 123 -47.59 -55.60 12.66
N PHE A 124 -48.77 -55.50 12.06
CA PHE A 124 -49.98 -56.15 12.58
C PHE A 124 -50.24 -57.41 11.74
N VAL A 125 -49.98 -58.58 12.32
CA VAL A 125 -50.30 -59.89 11.75
C VAL A 125 -51.78 -60.18 12.04
N GLY A 126 -52.59 -60.27 10.98
CA GLY A 126 -53.96 -60.81 11.05
C GLY A 126 -53.94 -62.31 10.71
N SER A 127 -54.44 -63.12 11.64
CA SER A 127 -54.70 -64.57 11.49
C SER A 127 -55.94 -64.85 10.65
#